data_AF-A0A1H6B9M3-F1
#
_entry.id   AF-A0A1H6B9M3-F1
#
_cell.length_a   1.000
_cell.length_b   1.000
_cell.length_c   1.000
_cell.angle_alpha   90.00
_cell.angle_beta   90.00
_cell.angle_gamma   90.00
#
_symmetry.space_group_name_H-M   'P 1'
#
loop_
_entity.id
_entity.type
_entity.pdbx_description
1 polymer ?
#
loop_
_entity_poly.entity_id
_entity_poly.type
_entity_poly.pdbx_seq_one_letter_code
_entity_poly.pdbx_strand_id
1 'polypeptide(L)'
;MKNKKIFVTIAAAITLSSCIYLATEAQNQNHTSTQSAIKNDSKINISSTDAKVVKYDDLKMLESHSDLIIQAKVNGETKMKEFSQNNVVIDKVGVTPVSITKVFKGNLKAGEEISVFENGYYKQDNLITTAGYLPMNKNDDYLLFLTATPENGIYTVKGVYQGKFNLNLSTPATKLNTLSVTKSELDNIDFVGEDTQHFNDLKTEILNKYK
;
A
#
# COMPACT_ATOMS: atom_id res chain seq x y z
N MET A 1 11.55 2.34 82.99
CA MET A 1 12.93 2.23 83.53
C MET A 1 13.92 2.62 82.44
N LYS A 2 14.61 3.75 82.65
CA LYS A 2 15.78 4.21 81.90
C LYS A 2 17.02 3.55 82.50
N ASN A 3 18.04 3.26 81.69
CA ASN A 3 19.49 3.23 82.02
C ASN A 3 20.23 3.04 80.68
N LYS A 4 20.66 4.09 79.96
CA LYS A 4 21.86 4.94 80.11
C LYS A 4 23.19 4.20 80.31
N LYS A 5 23.96 4.25 79.20
CA LYS A 5 25.40 4.53 79.04
C LYS A 5 26.41 3.48 79.55
N ILE A 6 27.44 3.22 78.73
CA ILE A 6 28.82 3.70 78.94
C ILE A 6 29.66 3.40 77.68
N PHE A 7 30.35 4.44 77.20
CA PHE A 7 31.46 4.40 76.23
C PHE A 7 32.72 3.90 76.93
N VAL A 8 33.60 3.13 76.27
CA VAL A 8 35.07 3.34 76.32
C VAL A 8 35.71 2.73 75.07
N THR A 9 36.60 3.53 74.48
CA THR A 9 37.44 3.33 73.29
C THR A 9 38.81 2.74 73.66
N ILE A 10 39.52 2.05 72.74
CA ILE A 10 40.96 2.24 72.36
C ILE A 10 41.70 0.92 72.01
N ALA A 11 42.34 0.96 70.81
CA ALA A 11 43.57 0.29 70.29
C ALA A 11 43.61 -1.26 70.22
N ALA A 12 44.33 -1.93 69.30
CA ALA A 12 45.59 -1.57 68.65
C ALA A 12 45.76 -2.26 67.26
N ALA A 13 46.72 -1.74 66.50
CA ALA A 13 47.11 -2.07 65.13
C ALA A 13 47.96 -3.36 64.98
N ILE A 14 48.28 -3.69 63.70
CA ILE A 14 49.41 -4.48 63.10
C ILE A 14 48.86 -5.54 62.11
N THR A 15 49.29 -5.76 60.86
CA THR A 15 50.13 -5.09 59.83
C THR A 15 49.96 -5.86 58.51
N LEU A 16 50.10 -5.15 57.38
CA LEU A 16 50.66 -5.54 56.06
C LEU A 16 50.47 -6.98 55.51
N SER A 17 49.73 -7.09 54.40
CA SER A 17 50.33 -7.65 53.17
C SER A 17 49.61 -7.17 51.91
N SER A 18 50.36 -6.37 51.15
CA SER A 18 50.35 -6.21 49.71
C SER A 18 49.38 -7.05 48.88
N CYS A 19 48.54 -6.37 48.09
CA CYS A 19 48.34 -6.67 46.67
C CYS A 19 47.71 -5.44 46.00
N ILE A 20 48.55 -4.59 45.42
CA ILE A 20 48.11 -3.71 44.34
C ILE A 20 48.10 -4.60 43.10
N TYR A 21 46.91 -4.88 42.56
CA TYR A 21 46.76 -5.16 41.14
C TYR A 21 45.69 -4.25 40.58
N LEU A 22 46.14 -3.55 39.54
CA LEU A 22 45.47 -2.52 38.77
C LEU A 22 44.17 -3.06 38.18
N ALA A 23 43.07 -2.33 38.38
CA ALA A 23 41.87 -2.50 37.57
C ALA A 23 42.21 -2.06 36.14
N THR A 24 42.22 -3.01 35.21
CA THR A 24 42.08 -2.71 33.79
C THR A 24 40.59 -2.57 33.52
N GLU A 25 40.14 -1.34 33.29
CA GLU A 25 38.82 -1.10 32.72
C GLU A 25 38.84 -1.63 31.28
N ALA A 26 38.30 -2.83 31.07
CA ALA A 26 37.88 -3.23 29.74
C ALA A 26 36.74 -2.29 29.32
N GLN A 27 37.06 -1.33 28.46
CA GLN A 27 36.05 -0.57 27.72
C GLN A 27 35.20 -1.56 26.93
N ASN A 28 34.04 -1.90 27.48
CA ASN A 28 32.99 -2.58 26.75
C ASN A 28 32.36 -1.55 25.80
N GLN A 29 33.00 -1.35 24.65
CA GLN A 29 32.39 -0.72 23.49
C GLN A 29 31.25 -1.63 23.04
N ASN A 30 30.09 -1.50 23.67
CA ASN A 30 28.83 -1.90 23.08
C ASN A 30 28.59 -0.98 21.87
N HIS A 31 29.29 -1.26 20.78
CA HIS A 31 28.88 -0.85 19.46
C HIS A 31 27.56 -1.55 19.19
N THR A 32 26.46 -0.89 19.57
CA THR A 32 25.13 -1.23 19.06
C THR A 32 25.17 -0.87 17.59
N SER A 33 25.59 -1.84 16.76
CA SER A 33 25.30 -1.84 15.35
C SER A 33 23.78 -1.97 15.23
N THR A 34 23.09 -0.84 15.21
CA THR A 34 21.85 -0.72 14.46
C THR A 34 22.19 -0.93 12.99
N GLN A 35 22.39 -2.20 12.62
CA GLN A 35 21.98 -2.65 11.30
C GLN A 35 20.49 -2.35 11.23
N SER A 36 20.14 -1.18 10.69
CA SER A 36 18.87 -1.06 9.99
C SER A 36 18.86 -2.24 9.03
N ALA A 37 17.95 -3.19 9.24
CA ALA A 37 17.69 -4.23 8.28
C ALA A 37 17.43 -3.52 6.96
N ILE A 38 18.39 -3.57 6.04
CA ILE A 38 18.17 -3.16 4.67
C ILE A 38 17.08 -4.12 4.19
N LYS A 39 15.83 -3.66 4.20
CA LYS A 39 14.78 -4.33 3.45
C LYS A 39 15.32 -4.37 2.03
N ASN A 40 15.65 -5.57 1.57
CA ASN A 40 16.04 -5.79 0.20
C ASN A 40 14.78 -5.52 -0.63
N ASP A 41 14.61 -4.28 -1.07
CA ASP A 41 13.40 -3.84 -1.75
C ASP A 41 13.42 -4.46 -3.16
N SER A 42 12.51 -5.40 -3.38
CA SER A 42 12.42 -6.15 -4.62
C SER A 42 12.13 -5.19 -5.77
N LYS A 43 12.88 -5.34 -6.87
CA LYS A 43 12.56 -4.63 -8.11
C LYS A 43 11.36 -5.28 -8.78
N ILE A 44 10.45 -4.44 -9.27
CA ILE A 44 9.29 -4.83 -10.07
C ILE A 44 9.49 -4.31 -11.49
N ASN A 45 9.36 -5.20 -12.46
CA ASN A 45 9.32 -4.83 -13.86
C ASN A 45 7.87 -4.53 -14.27
N ILE A 46 7.66 -3.47 -15.04
CA ILE A 46 6.36 -3.02 -15.50
C ILE A 46 6.23 -3.39 -16.97
N SER A 47 5.22 -4.19 -17.30
CA SER A 47 4.79 -4.47 -18.65
C SER A 47 3.39 -3.90 -18.84
N SER A 48 3.31 -2.78 -19.56
CA SER A 48 2.04 -2.12 -19.85
C SER A 48 1.62 -2.38 -21.30
N THR A 49 0.38 -2.76 -21.51
CA THR A 49 -0.27 -2.70 -22.81
C THR A 49 -1.01 -1.38 -22.96
N ASP A 50 -1.02 -0.83 -24.17
CA ASP A 50 -1.89 0.30 -24.49
C ASP A 50 -3.32 -0.19 -24.72
N ALA A 51 -4.29 0.66 -24.38
CA ALA A 51 -5.68 0.40 -24.67
C ALA A 51 -6.35 1.65 -25.24
N LYS A 52 -7.18 1.46 -26.27
CA LYS A 52 -8.11 2.50 -26.72
C LYS A 52 -9.26 2.56 -25.72
N VAL A 53 -9.11 3.40 -24.71
CA VAL A 53 -10.11 3.58 -23.65
C VAL A 53 -11.03 4.74 -23.96
N VAL A 54 -12.28 4.66 -23.49
CA VAL A 54 -13.13 5.85 -23.39
C VAL A 54 -12.50 6.78 -22.37
N LYS A 55 -12.17 8.00 -22.80
CA LYS A 55 -11.67 9.05 -21.92
C LYS A 55 -12.88 9.81 -21.34
N TYR A 56 -12.92 9.91 -20.02
CA TYR A 56 -13.87 10.74 -19.29
C TYR A 56 -13.14 12.01 -18.91
N ASP A 57 -13.38 13.10 -19.64
CA ASP A 57 -12.61 14.35 -19.50
C ASP A 57 -12.76 15.02 -18.14
N ASP A 58 -13.85 14.74 -17.40
CA ASP A 58 -14.11 15.32 -16.08
C ASP A 58 -14.84 14.33 -15.13
N LEU A 59 -14.91 14.70 -13.85
CA LEU A 59 -15.57 13.90 -12.84
C LEU A 59 -17.07 13.69 -13.14
N LYS A 60 -17.73 14.70 -13.69
CA LYS A 60 -19.16 14.64 -13.98
C LYS A 60 -19.47 13.54 -15.03
N MET A 61 -18.65 13.46 -16.08
CA MET A 61 -18.77 12.41 -17.08
C MET A 61 -18.49 11.03 -16.49
N LEU A 62 -17.42 10.89 -15.68
CA LEU A 62 -17.13 9.63 -15.01
C LEU A 62 -18.31 9.17 -14.13
N GLU A 63 -18.83 10.07 -13.28
CA GLU A 63 -19.98 9.81 -12.41
C GLU A 63 -21.24 9.38 -13.16
N SER A 64 -21.54 10.08 -14.26
CA SER A 64 -22.75 9.79 -15.05
C SER A 64 -22.71 8.40 -15.68
N HIS A 65 -21.52 7.89 -16.03
CA HIS A 65 -21.35 6.60 -16.69
C HIS A 65 -21.03 5.44 -15.73
N SER A 66 -20.76 5.70 -14.45
CA SER A 66 -20.57 4.67 -13.43
C SER A 66 -21.90 4.16 -12.90
N ASP A 67 -22.04 2.85 -12.69
CA ASP A 67 -23.22 2.26 -12.07
C ASP A 67 -23.15 2.33 -10.54
N LEU A 68 -21.93 2.26 -10.01
CA LEU A 68 -21.63 2.19 -8.58
C LEU A 68 -20.45 3.11 -8.26
N ILE A 69 -20.56 3.89 -7.19
CA ILE A 69 -19.48 4.74 -6.66
C ILE A 69 -19.36 4.48 -5.17
N ILE A 70 -18.21 3.99 -4.73
CA ILE A 70 -17.99 3.50 -3.36
C ILE A 70 -16.60 3.87 -2.84
N GLN A 71 -16.47 3.99 -1.52
CA GLN A 71 -15.19 3.75 -0.84
C GLN A 71 -15.12 2.27 -0.43
N ALA A 72 -13.95 1.67 -0.58
CA ALA A 72 -13.73 0.27 -0.25
C ALA A 72 -12.28 -0.02 0.17
N LYS A 73 -12.11 -1.15 0.86
CA LYS A 73 -10.80 -1.74 1.20
C LYS A 73 -10.69 -3.13 0.62
N VAL A 74 -9.51 -3.51 0.16
CA VAL A 74 -9.25 -4.90 -0.22
C VAL A 74 -9.35 -5.79 1.02
N ASN A 75 -10.16 -6.85 0.94
CA ASN A 75 -10.44 -7.76 2.06
C ASN A 75 -9.98 -9.21 1.78
N GLY A 76 -9.26 -9.44 0.69
CA GLY A 76 -8.75 -10.76 0.31
C GLY A 76 -7.62 -10.69 -0.71
N GLU A 77 -7.25 -11.83 -1.26
CA GLU A 77 -6.20 -11.91 -2.29
C GLU A 77 -6.76 -11.70 -3.68
N THR A 78 -6.06 -10.89 -4.48
CA THR A 78 -6.31 -10.76 -5.91
C THR A 78 -5.97 -12.07 -6.61
N LYS A 79 -6.94 -12.62 -7.35
CA LYS A 79 -6.76 -13.81 -8.17
C LYS A 79 -6.74 -13.43 -9.64
N MET A 80 -5.89 -14.07 -10.43
CA MET A 80 -5.92 -13.88 -11.88
C MET A 80 -7.07 -14.69 -12.49
N LYS A 81 -7.83 -14.08 -13.39
CA LYS A 81 -8.86 -14.73 -14.19
C LYS A 81 -8.55 -14.58 -15.67
N GLU A 82 -8.66 -15.68 -16.40
CA GLU A 82 -8.49 -15.73 -17.85
C GLU A 82 -9.86 -15.67 -18.53
N PHE A 83 -9.96 -14.89 -19.61
CA PHE A 83 -11.08 -14.92 -20.53
C PHE A 83 -10.65 -15.61 -21.81
N SER A 84 -11.44 -16.57 -22.25
CA SER A 84 -11.13 -17.38 -23.42
C SER A 84 -12.27 -17.36 -24.43
N GLN A 85 -11.91 -17.30 -25.70
CA GLN A 85 -12.83 -17.46 -26.82
C GLN A 85 -12.29 -18.59 -27.71
N ASN A 86 -13.13 -19.58 -28.03
CA ASN A 86 -12.73 -20.75 -28.83
C ASN A 86 -11.46 -21.45 -28.29
N ASN A 87 -11.36 -21.62 -26.97
CA ASN A 87 -10.21 -22.20 -26.26
C ASN A 87 -8.88 -21.41 -26.38
N VAL A 88 -8.92 -20.18 -26.88
CA VAL A 88 -7.78 -19.26 -26.90
C VAL A 88 -7.98 -18.22 -25.81
N VAL A 89 -6.99 -18.06 -24.95
CA VAL A 89 -6.99 -16.99 -23.95
C VAL A 89 -6.83 -15.65 -24.66
N ILE A 90 -7.86 -14.80 -24.56
CA ILE A 90 -7.90 -13.49 -25.20
C ILE A 90 -7.62 -12.34 -24.22
N ASP A 91 -7.81 -12.58 -22.92
CA ASP A 91 -7.58 -11.56 -21.90
C ASP A 91 -7.28 -12.18 -20.52
N LYS A 92 -6.63 -11.41 -19.64
CA LYS A 92 -6.34 -11.75 -18.24
C LYS A 92 -6.51 -10.51 -17.35
N VAL A 93 -7.26 -10.67 -16.27
CA VAL A 93 -7.51 -9.59 -15.29
C VAL A 93 -7.20 -10.04 -13.87
N GLY A 94 -6.94 -9.09 -12.99
CA GLY A 94 -7.00 -9.31 -11.55
C GLY A 94 -8.46 -9.31 -11.07
N VAL A 95 -8.81 -10.19 -10.14
CA VAL A 95 -10.10 -10.22 -9.45
C VAL A 95 -9.84 -10.00 -7.98
N THR A 96 -10.16 -8.80 -7.50
CA THR A 96 -9.85 -8.37 -6.14
C THR A 96 -11.13 -8.22 -5.33
N PRO A 97 -11.29 -9.00 -4.24
CA PRO A 97 -12.40 -8.82 -3.34
C PRO A 97 -12.19 -7.56 -2.50
N VAL A 98 -13.25 -6.79 -2.31
CA VAL A 98 -13.26 -5.57 -1.51
C VAL A 98 -14.46 -5.51 -0.58
N SER A 99 -14.26 -4.97 0.62
CA SER A 99 -15.34 -4.59 1.54
C SER A 99 -15.70 -3.12 1.35
N ILE A 100 -16.99 -2.84 1.19
CA ILE A 100 -17.51 -1.48 1.01
C ILE A 100 -17.50 -0.76 2.36
N THR A 101 -16.85 0.39 2.43
CA THR A 101 -16.82 1.24 3.63
C THR A 101 -17.81 2.40 3.53
N LYS A 102 -18.08 2.89 2.31
CA LYS A 102 -19.08 3.95 2.05
C LYS A 102 -19.66 3.81 0.65
N VAL A 103 -20.92 4.19 0.48
CA VAL A 103 -21.61 4.19 -0.81
C VAL A 103 -22.03 5.62 -1.17
N PHE A 104 -21.73 6.05 -2.38
CA PHE A 104 -22.10 7.36 -2.93
C PHE A 104 -23.12 7.29 -4.06
N LYS A 105 -23.09 6.19 -4.84
CA LYS A 105 -24.04 5.90 -5.92
C LYS A 105 -24.21 4.39 -6.02
N GLY A 106 -25.43 3.92 -6.27
CA GLY A 106 -25.77 2.50 -6.43
C GLY A 106 -26.62 1.96 -5.28
N ASN A 107 -26.99 0.68 -5.36
CA ASN A 107 -27.95 0.06 -4.43
C ASN A 107 -27.29 -0.83 -3.36
N LEU A 108 -25.95 -0.88 -3.33
CA LEU A 108 -25.20 -1.62 -2.32
C LEU A 108 -25.15 -0.85 -1.00
N LYS A 109 -24.64 -1.51 0.05
CA LYS A 109 -24.53 -0.96 1.40
C LYS A 109 -23.11 -1.10 1.94
N ALA A 110 -22.75 -0.21 2.86
CA ALA A 110 -21.52 -0.37 3.64
C ALA A 110 -21.54 -1.71 4.41
N GLY A 111 -20.39 -2.37 4.47
CA GLY A 111 -20.21 -3.71 5.02
C GLY A 111 -20.45 -4.85 4.02
N GLU A 112 -21.08 -4.59 2.86
CA GLU A 112 -21.17 -5.60 1.81
C GLU A 112 -19.82 -5.82 1.12
N GLU A 113 -19.66 -7.00 0.54
CA GLU A 113 -18.46 -7.40 -0.19
C GLU A 113 -18.78 -7.59 -1.67
N ILE A 114 -17.89 -7.13 -2.53
CA ILE A 114 -17.95 -7.34 -3.98
C ILE A 114 -16.58 -7.76 -4.50
N SER A 115 -16.54 -8.27 -5.73
CA SER A 115 -15.28 -8.44 -6.46
C SER A 115 -15.12 -7.37 -7.54
N VAL A 116 -13.89 -6.93 -7.74
CA VAL A 116 -13.52 -5.92 -8.75
C VAL A 116 -12.58 -6.55 -9.75
N PHE A 117 -12.91 -6.48 -11.03
CA PHE A 117 -11.98 -6.72 -12.12
C PHE A 117 -11.03 -5.53 -12.25
N GLU A 118 -9.75 -5.83 -12.09
CA GLU A 118 -8.64 -4.90 -12.14
C GLU A 118 -7.85 -5.09 -13.44
N ASN A 119 -7.54 -3.97 -14.11
CA ASN A 119 -6.80 -3.95 -15.38
C ASN A 119 -5.28 -4.07 -15.18
N GLY A 120 -4.88 -4.81 -14.15
CA GLY A 120 -3.50 -5.15 -13.87
C GLY A 120 -3.43 -6.24 -12.81
N TYR A 121 -2.34 -6.99 -12.83
CA TYR A 121 -2.06 -8.04 -11.86
C TYR A 121 -0.55 -8.27 -11.73
N TYR A 122 -0.15 -8.81 -10.59
CA TYR A 122 1.23 -9.23 -10.37
C TYR A 122 1.43 -10.68 -10.82
N LYS A 123 2.55 -10.94 -11.49
CA LYS A 123 3.05 -12.27 -11.80
C LYS A 123 4.54 -12.32 -11.48
N GLN A 124 4.88 -12.92 -10.34
CA GLN A 124 6.23 -12.86 -9.75
C GLN A 124 6.65 -11.38 -9.60
N ASP A 125 7.85 -11.01 -10.03
CA ASP A 125 8.38 -9.65 -9.97
C ASP A 125 7.93 -8.76 -11.15
N ASN A 126 6.84 -9.12 -11.82
CA ASN A 126 6.31 -8.35 -12.94
C ASN A 126 4.91 -7.83 -12.61
N LEU A 127 4.73 -6.54 -12.78
CA LEU A 127 3.41 -5.93 -12.90
C LEU A 127 3.01 -5.99 -14.38
N ILE A 128 1.95 -6.74 -14.68
CA ILE A 128 1.28 -6.70 -15.98
C ILE A 128 0.10 -5.74 -15.84
N THR A 129 0.02 -4.74 -16.71
CA THR A 129 -0.98 -3.67 -16.60
C THR A 129 -1.48 -3.21 -17.96
N THR A 130 -2.68 -2.64 -17.99
CA THR A 130 -3.24 -1.94 -19.14
C THR A 130 -3.29 -0.46 -18.84
N ALA A 131 -2.79 0.35 -19.78
CA ALA A 131 -2.73 1.81 -19.70
C ALA A 131 -2.13 2.33 -18.39
N GLY A 132 -1.16 1.62 -17.80
CA GLY A 132 -0.48 2.02 -16.57
C GLY A 132 -1.30 1.97 -15.28
N TYR A 133 -2.37 1.17 -15.26
CA TYR A 133 -3.13 0.84 -14.06
C TYR A 133 -2.27 0.18 -12.96
N LEU A 134 -2.45 0.56 -11.70
CA LEU A 134 -1.84 -0.12 -10.56
C LEU A 134 -2.89 -0.89 -9.74
N PRO A 135 -2.71 -2.21 -9.51
CA PRO A 135 -3.61 -2.99 -8.66
C PRO A 135 -3.76 -2.41 -7.26
N MET A 136 -4.96 -2.55 -6.68
CA MET A 136 -5.22 -2.19 -5.30
C MET A 136 -4.34 -3.00 -4.34
N ASN A 137 -3.93 -2.38 -3.23
CA ASN A 137 -3.21 -3.02 -2.15
C ASN A 137 -4.08 -3.17 -0.89
N LYS A 138 -3.69 -4.08 0.00
CA LYS A 138 -4.47 -4.44 1.20
C LYS A 138 -4.54 -3.36 2.28
N ASN A 139 -3.64 -2.40 2.27
CA ASN A 139 -3.46 -1.46 3.38
C ASN A 139 -4.10 -0.10 3.12
N ASP A 140 -4.59 0.14 1.91
CA ASP A 140 -5.09 1.43 1.49
C ASP A 140 -6.62 1.46 1.33
N ASP A 141 -7.14 2.67 1.42
CA ASP A 141 -8.51 3.05 1.15
C ASP A 141 -8.63 3.50 -0.31
N TYR A 142 -9.64 2.98 -1.01
CA TYR A 142 -9.87 3.33 -2.41
C TYR A 142 -11.24 3.96 -2.60
N LEU A 143 -11.31 5.00 -3.43
CA LEU A 143 -12.56 5.41 -4.06
C LEU A 143 -12.64 4.77 -5.45
N LEU A 144 -13.75 4.06 -5.69
CA LEU A 144 -13.98 3.27 -6.88
C LEU A 144 -15.24 3.73 -7.61
N PHE A 145 -15.07 3.95 -8.91
CA PHE A 145 -16.11 4.20 -9.90
C PHE A 145 -16.21 2.94 -10.76
N LEU A 146 -17.36 2.28 -10.69
CA LEU A 146 -17.51 0.91 -11.14
C LEU A 146 -18.66 0.78 -12.14
N THR A 147 -18.51 -0.17 -13.07
CA THR A 147 -19.58 -0.62 -13.97
C THR A 147 -19.91 -2.08 -13.67
N ALA A 148 -21.19 -2.42 -13.66
CA ALA A 148 -21.64 -3.79 -13.42
C ALA A 148 -21.19 -4.71 -14.56
N THR A 149 -20.83 -5.94 -14.22
CA THR A 149 -20.55 -6.98 -15.22
C THR A 149 -21.76 -7.92 -15.34
N PRO A 150 -21.83 -8.76 -16.38
CA PRO A 150 -22.83 -9.84 -16.44
C PRO A 150 -22.73 -10.85 -15.29
N GLU A 151 -21.60 -10.90 -14.58
CA GLU A 151 -21.39 -11.76 -13.42
C GLU A 151 -21.85 -11.07 -12.14
N ASN A 152 -22.86 -11.65 -11.48
CA ASN A 152 -23.43 -11.10 -10.26
C ASN A 152 -22.38 -10.91 -9.16
N GLY A 153 -22.39 -9.72 -8.54
CA GLY A 153 -21.45 -9.38 -7.47
C GLY A 153 -20.04 -9.02 -7.95
N ILE A 154 -19.81 -8.99 -9.27
CA ILE A 154 -18.54 -8.58 -9.86
C ILE A 154 -18.73 -7.30 -10.67
N TYR A 155 -17.86 -6.34 -10.42
CA TYR A 155 -17.81 -5.04 -11.09
C TYR A 155 -16.46 -4.85 -11.76
N THR A 156 -16.37 -3.95 -12.72
CA THR A 156 -15.10 -3.55 -13.34
C THR A 156 -14.81 -2.08 -13.09
N VAL A 157 -13.54 -1.72 -12.98
CA VAL A 157 -13.13 -0.31 -12.86
C VAL A 157 -13.50 0.45 -14.12
N LYS A 158 -14.24 1.55 -13.95
CA LYS A 158 -14.66 2.39 -15.06
C LYS A 158 -13.48 3.11 -15.67
N GLY A 159 -13.33 3.03 -17.00
CA GLY A 159 -12.30 3.78 -17.73
C GLY A 159 -10.87 3.31 -17.45
N VAL A 160 -10.69 2.03 -17.13
CA VAL A 160 -9.40 1.38 -16.83
C VAL A 160 -8.76 1.94 -15.57
N TYR A 161 -8.01 3.04 -15.67
CA TYR A 161 -7.37 3.72 -14.53
C TYR A 161 -8.21 4.86 -13.97
N GLN A 162 -9.11 5.42 -14.78
CA GLN A 162 -9.85 6.65 -14.47
C GLN A 162 -10.87 6.47 -13.35
N GLY A 163 -11.20 5.23 -12.98
CA GLY A 163 -12.23 4.92 -11.98
C GLY A 163 -11.69 4.40 -10.65
N LYS A 164 -10.38 4.44 -10.41
CA LYS A 164 -9.79 4.00 -9.14
C LYS A 164 -8.80 5.04 -8.64
N PHE A 165 -8.99 5.45 -7.40
CA PHE A 165 -8.12 6.42 -6.74
C PHE A 165 -7.75 5.94 -5.34
N ASN A 166 -6.46 5.87 -5.06
CA ASN A 166 -5.94 5.60 -3.73
C ASN A 166 -6.09 6.87 -2.86
N LEU A 167 -6.84 6.76 -1.77
CA LEU A 167 -7.15 7.88 -0.86
C LEU A 167 -6.05 8.14 0.16
N ASN A 168 -5.11 7.20 0.31
CA ASN A 168 -3.94 7.32 1.18
C ASN A 168 -2.82 8.12 0.50
N LEU A 169 -2.81 8.17 -0.83
CA LEU A 169 -1.81 8.89 -1.61
C LEU A 169 -2.34 10.26 -2.04
N SER A 170 -1.68 11.34 -1.60
CA SER A 170 -1.98 12.71 -2.02
C SER A 170 -1.01 13.25 -3.08
N THR A 171 0.12 12.59 -3.28
CA THR A 171 1.13 13.02 -4.27
C THR A 171 0.59 12.81 -5.68
N PRO A 172 0.69 13.82 -6.57
CA PRO A 172 0.35 13.66 -7.98
C PRO A 172 1.20 12.56 -8.64
N ALA A 173 0.57 11.77 -9.50
CA ALA A 173 1.28 10.79 -10.31
C ALA A 173 2.22 11.51 -11.29
N THR A 174 3.44 11.00 -11.41
CA THR A 174 4.43 11.48 -12.38
C THR A 174 4.77 10.37 -13.35
N LYS A 175 5.12 10.76 -14.58
CA LYS A 175 5.51 9.79 -15.60
C LYS A 175 6.78 9.07 -15.14
N LEU A 176 6.75 7.74 -15.20
CA LEU A 176 7.94 6.94 -14.96
C LEU A 176 8.88 7.00 -16.18
N ASN A 177 10.18 7.15 -15.90
CA ASN A 177 11.23 7.13 -16.92
C ASN A 177 11.90 5.75 -17.05
N THR A 178 11.39 4.75 -16.33
CA THR A 178 11.94 3.40 -16.26
C THR A 178 10.80 2.38 -16.18
N LEU A 179 11.02 1.20 -16.76
CA LEU A 179 10.11 0.05 -16.65
C LEU A 179 10.51 -0.89 -15.50
N SER A 180 11.45 -0.49 -14.66
CA SER A 180 11.86 -1.23 -13.47
C SER A 180 12.02 -0.26 -12.31
N VAL A 181 11.24 -0.48 -11.26
CA VAL A 181 11.12 0.36 -10.06
C VAL A 181 11.11 -0.54 -8.84
N THR A 182 11.41 0.00 -7.66
CA THR A 182 11.30 -0.80 -6.44
C THR A 182 9.85 -0.97 -6.01
N LYS A 183 9.56 -1.99 -5.20
CA LYS A 183 8.21 -2.20 -4.68
C LYS A 183 7.80 -1.02 -3.78
N SER A 184 8.72 -0.49 -2.97
CA SER A 184 8.44 0.70 -2.17
C SER A 184 8.13 1.94 -3.02
N GLU A 185 8.77 2.11 -4.18
CA GLU A 185 8.41 3.21 -5.09
C GLU A 185 6.98 3.05 -5.62
N LEU A 186 6.62 1.85 -6.09
CA LEU A 186 5.26 1.58 -6.59
C LEU A 186 4.17 1.76 -5.52
N ASP A 187 4.45 1.38 -4.27
CA ASP A 187 3.47 1.52 -3.18
C ASP A 187 3.15 2.98 -2.85
N ASN A 188 3.98 3.93 -3.31
CA ASN A 188 3.78 5.37 -3.13
C ASN A 188 3.26 6.10 -4.39
N ILE A 189 2.89 5.34 -5.43
CA ILE A 189 2.40 5.86 -6.71
C ILE A 189 1.01 5.28 -6.98
N ASP A 190 0.11 6.06 -7.57
CA ASP A 190 -1.27 5.61 -7.85
C ASP A 190 -1.48 5.20 -9.32
N PHE A 191 -0.62 5.72 -10.21
CA PHE A 191 -0.72 5.56 -11.65
C PHE A 191 0.66 5.66 -12.31
N VAL A 192 0.93 4.79 -13.29
CA VAL A 192 2.21 4.73 -14.02
C VAL A 192 2.06 4.86 -15.53
N GLY A 193 0.87 5.24 -16.00
CA GLY A 193 0.59 5.41 -17.43
C GLY A 193 1.04 6.76 -17.97
N GLU A 194 0.83 6.95 -19.27
CA GLU A 194 1.30 8.12 -20.01
C GLU A 194 0.50 9.39 -19.70
N ASP A 195 -0.82 9.28 -19.50
CA ASP A 195 -1.72 10.43 -19.32
C ASP A 195 -1.84 10.86 -17.85
N THR A 196 -0.69 11.16 -17.23
CA THR A 196 -0.62 11.51 -15.79
C THR A 196 -1.35 12.81 -15.47
N GLN A 197 -1.34 13.78 -16.40
CA GLN A 197 -2.06 15.05 -16.22
C GLN A 197 -3.56 14.78 -16.05
N HIS A 198 -4.16 14.02 -16.98
CA HIS A 198 -5.57 13.66 -16.90
C HIS A 198 -5.92 12.91 -15.62
N PHE A 199 -5.08 11.93 -15.24
CA PHE A 199 -5.27 11.20 -13.99
C PHE A 199 -5.26 12.13 -12.76
N ASN A 200 -4.30 13.07 -12.71
CA ASN A 200 -4.16 14.01 -11.60
C ASN A 200 -5.31 15.02 -11.54
N ASP A 201 -5.81 15.48 -12.69
CA ASP A 201 -6.96 16.38 -12.77
C ASP A 201 -8.21 15.71 -12.22
N LEU A 202 -8.52 14.48 -12.68
CA LEU A 202 -9.62 13.68 -12.14
C LEU A 202 -9.46 13.42 -10.64
N LYS A 203 -8.26 13.00 -10.21
CA LYS A 203 -7.97 12.75 -8.79
C LYS A 203 -8.21 13.99 -7.94
N THR A 204 -7.85 15.17 -8.43
CA THR A 204 -8.06 16.44 -7.74
C THR A 204 -9.55 16.76 -7.58
N GLU A 205 -10.33 16.67 -8.65
CA GLU A 205 -11.79 16.86 -8.60
C GLU A 205 -12.46 15.90 -7.61
N ILE A 206 -12.00 14.65 -7.62
CA ILE A 206 -12.51 13.58 -6.77
C ILE A 206 -12.22 13.81 -5.30
N LEU A 207 -10.97 14.10 -4.96
CA LEU A 207 -10.59 14.36 -3.59
C LEU A 207 -11.32 15.60 -3.05
N ASN A 208 -11.56 16.62 -3.88
CA ASN A 208 -12.34 17.79 -3.48
C ASN A 208 -13.82 17.48 -3.19
N LYS A 209 -14.42 16.49 -3.87
CA LYS A 209 -15.85 16.16 -3.73
C LYS A 209 -16.12 15.08 -2.68
N TYR A 210 -15.25 14.08 -2.57
CA TYR A 210 -15.52 12.84 -1.85
C TYR A 210 -14.73 12.65 -0.56
N LYS A 211 -13.69 13.48 -0.31
CA LYS A 211 -12.86 13.44 0.89
C LYS A 211 -13.08 14.70 1.73
#